data_AF-A0A1E3GYS3-F1
#
_entry.id   AF-A0A1E3GYS3-F1
#
_cell.length_a   1.000
_cell.length_b   1.000
_cell.length_c   1.000
_cell.angle_alpha   90.00
_cell.angle_beta   90.00
_cell.angle_gamma   90.00
#
_symmetry.space_group_name_H-M   'P 1'
#
loop_
_entity.id
_entity.type
_entity.pdbx_description
1 polymer ?
#
loop_
_entity_poly.entity_id
_entity_poly.type
_entity_poly.pdbx_seq_one_letter_code
_entity_poly.pdbx_strand_id
1 'polypeptide(L)' 'MAFTWRGVRRRVTRADGPERIFGEWWKRDAELAAVRDYFRVEDEAGERYWLYRAGDGEDAATGSQRWFLHGVFG' A
#
# COMPACT_ATOMS: atom_id res chain seq x y z
N MET A 1 10.99 4.30 10.48
CA MET A 1 9.77 3.51 10.20
C MET A 1 10.19 2.13 9.67
N ALA A 2 9.42 1.06 9.85
CA ALA A 2 9.81 -0.29 9.42
C ALA A 2 8.58 -1.17 9.12
N PHE A 3 8.74 -2.17 8.25
CA PHE A 3 7.73 -3.19 7.97
C PHE A 3 8.33 -4.59 8.06
N THR A 4 7.49 -5.62 8.16
CA THR A 4 7.96 -7.03 8.16
C THR A 4 7.43 -7.72 6.93
N TRP A 5 8.32 -8.33 6.15
CA TRP A 5 7.96 -9.12 4.98
C TRP A 5 8.75 -10.43 4.95
N ARG A 6 8.05 -11.54 4.75
CA ARG A 6 8.62 -12.91 4.80
C ARG A 6 9.45 -13.17 6.08
N GLY A 7 8.96 -12.67 7.22
CA GLY A 7 9.63 -12.82 8.53
C GLY A 7 10.84 -11.90 8.75
N VAL A 8 11.26 -11.11 7.75
CA VAL A 8 12.38 -10.18 7.86
C VAL A 8 11.86 -8.78 8.14
N ARG A 9 12.35 -8.16 9.21
CA ARG A 9 12.08 -6.75 9.51
C ARG A 9 12.95 -5.87 8.60
N ARG A 10 12.30 -5.01 7.81
CA ARG A 10 12.89 -4.12 6.82
C ARG A 10 12.75 -2.68 7.32
N ARG A 11 13.89 -2.00 7.52
CA ARG A 11 13.90 -0.60 7.95
C ARG A 11 13.81 0.29 6.72
N VAL A 12 12.84 1.21 6.73
CA VAL A 12 12.56 2.11 5.62
C VAL A 12 13.50 3.30 5.66
N THR A 13 14.20 3.55 4.56
CA THR A 13 15.07 4.70 4.35
C THR A 13 14.41 5.78 3.50
N ARG A 14 13.58 5.39 2.52
CA ARG A 14 12.81 6.30 1.66
C ARG A 14 11.40 5.77 1.44
N ALA A 15 10.44 6.67 1.34
CA ALA A 15 9.06 6.35 1.01
C ALA A 15 8.43 7.47 0.19
N ASP A 16 7.83 7.12 -0.95
CA ASP A 16 7.05 8.01 -1.81
C ASP A 16 5.59 7.55 -1.86
N GLY A 17 4.64 8.50 -1.84
CA GLY A 17 3.19 8.25 -1.89
C GLY A 17 2.41 9.04 -0.83
N PRO A 18 1.08 8.81 -0.70
CA PRO A 18 0.31 7.82 -1.44
C PRO A 18 -0.02 8.24 -2.87
N GLU A 19 0.10 7.32 -3.81
CA GLU A 19 -0.62 7.41 -5.08
C GLU A 19 -1.98 6.74 -4.92
N ARG A 20 -3.06 7.52 -5.04
CA ARG A 20 -4.43 7.06 -4.76
C ARG A 20 -5.11 6.53 -6.02
N ILE A 21 -5.57 5.29 -5.95
CA ILE A 21 -6.36 4.62 -7.00
C ILE A 21 -7.73 4.26 -6.44
N PHE A 22 -8.79 4.69 -7.12
CA PHE A 22 -10.17 4.33 -6.75
C PHE A 22 -10.56 2.99 -7.36
N GLY A 23 -11.47 2.30 -6.68
CA GLY A 23 -12.10 1.07 -7.17
C GLY A 23 -12.78 1.29 -8.51
N GLU A 24 -13.01 0.19 -9.22
CA GLU A 24 -13.77 0.20 -10.46
C GLU A 24 -15.25 0.32 -10.10
N TRP A 25 -15.69 1.52 -9.72
CA TRP A 25 -17.03 1.84 -9.19
C TRP A 25 -18.18 1.39 -10.10
N TRP A 26 -17.93 1.17 -11.39
CA TRP A 26 -18.90 0.63 -12.34
C TRP A 26 -19.08 -0.89 -12.26
N LYS A 27 -18.25 -1.62 -11.51
CA LYS A 27 -18.32 -3.10 -11.42
C LYS A 27 -19.22 -3.60 -10.30
N ARG A 28 -19.18 -3.00 -9.10
CA ARG A 28 -19.93 -3.44 -7.90
C ARG A 28 -20.09 -2.28 -6.92
N ASP A 29 -21.16 -2.26 -6.14
CA ASP A 29 -21.39 -1.22 -5.12
C ASP A 29 -20.26 -1.16 -4.06
N ALA A 30 -19.67 -2.30 -3.72
CA ALA A 30 -18.53 -2.36 -2.81
C ALA A 30 -17.27 -1.66 -3.34
N GLU A 31 -17.19 -1.37 -4.65
CA GLU A 31 -16.08 -0.65 -5.28
C GLU A 31 -16.32 0.87 -5.31
N LEU A 32 -17.52 1.37 -4.97
CA LEU A 32 -17.85 2.81 -4.98
C LEU A 32 -16.99 3.61 -4.03
N ALA A 33 -16.75 3.07 -2.83
CA ALA A 33 -15.91 3.70 -1.82
C ALA A 33 -14.49 3.14 -1.79
N ALA A 34 -14.21 2.06 -2.54
CA ALA A 34 -12.93 1.36 -2.43
C ALA A 34 -11.77 2.26 -2.87
N VAL A 35 -10.76 2.37 -2.01
CA VAL A 35 -9.53 3.12 -2.28
C VAL A 35 -8.33 2.20 -2.12
N ARG A 36 -7.31 2.43 -2.93
CA ARG A 36 -5.97 1.85 -2.75
C ARG A 36 -4.94 2.97 -2.78
N ASP A 37 -4.27 3.17 -1.67
CA ASP A 37 -3.15 4.09 -1.56
C ASP A 37 -1.85 3.30 -1.75
N TYR A 38 -1.13 3.58 -2.85
CA TYR A 38 0.13 2.94 -3.21
C TYR A 38 1.33 3.73 -2.71
N PHE A 39 2.35 3.00 -2.29
CA PHE A 39 3.60 3.53 -1.73
C PHE A 39 4.78 2.81 -2.35
N ARG A 40 5.82 3.58 -2.66
CA ARG A 40 7.12 3.05 -3.09
C ARG A 40 8.08 3.23 -1.93
N VAL A 41 8.68 2.14 -1.47
CA VAL A 41 9.48 2.11 -0.24
C VAL A 41 10.85 1.51 -0.54
N GLU A 42 11.90 2.16 -0.08
CA GLU A 42 13.27 1.65 -0.13
C GLU A 42 13.72 1.23 1.27
N ASP A 43 14.41 0.10 1.39
CA ASP A 43 15.02 -0.35 2.63
C ASP A 43 16.50 0.04 2.76
N GLU A 44 17.11 -0.27 3.91
CA GLU A 44 18.55 -0.03 4.16
C GLU A 44 19.49 -0.85 3.27
N ALA A 45 19.00 -1.92 2.63
CA ALA A 45 19.76 -2.71 1.66
C ALA A 45 19.61 -2.17 0.22
N GLY A 46 18.81 -1.12 0.01
CA GLY A 46 18.51 -0.55 -1.31
C GLY A 46 17.43 -1.31 -2.10
N GLU A 47 16.78 -2.30 -1.48
CA GLU A 47 15.66 -3.02 -2.11
C GLU A 47 14.43 -2.12 -2.16
N ARG A 48 13.72 -2.12 -3.29
CA ARG A 48 12.53 -1.29 -3.48
C ARG A 48 11.28 -2.14 -3.51
N TYR A 49 10.27 -1.68 -2.78
CA TYR A 49 9.01 -2.37 -2.57
C TYR A 49 7.87 -1.48 -3.04
N TRP A 50 6.89 -2.09 -3.69
CA TRP A 50 5.58 -1.48 -3.93
C TRP A 50 4.60 -2.03 -2.92
N LEU A 51 4.19 -1.20 -1.99
CA LEU A 51 3.18 -1.50 -0.99
C LEU A 51 1.88 -0.80 -1.36
N TYR A 52 0.74 -1.36 -0.97
CA TYR A 52 -0.51 -0.61 -0.98
C TYR A 52 -1.31 -0.84 0.30
N ARG A 53 -2.02 0.20 0.71
CA ARG A 53 -3.07 0.12 1.73
C ARG A 53 -4.41 0.00 1.02
N ALA A 54 -5.21 -1.00 1.40
CA ALA A 54 -6.58 -1.15 0.90
C ALA A 54 -7.52 -0.22 1.67
N GLY A 55 -7.39 1.07 1.43
CA GLY A 55 -8.13 2.18 2.01
C GLY A 55 -7.30 3.46 1.98
N ASP A 56 -7.95 4.59 2.24
CA ASP A 56 -7.35 5.92 2.22
C ASP A 56 -6.53 6.28 3.47
N GLY A 57 -6.57 5.47 4.53
CA GLY A 57 -5.92 5.71 5.81
C GLY A 57 -6.72 6.58 6.80
N GLU A 58 -7.92 7.03 6.43
CA GLU A 58 -8.73 7.96 7.22
C GLU A 58 -10.14 7.41 7.45
N ASP A 59 -10.86 7.05 6.38
CA ASP A 59 -12.23 6.57 6.44
C ASP A 59 -12.29 5.03 6.37
N ALA A 60 -12.88 4.41 7.39
CA ALA A 60 -13.08 2.97 7.46
C ALA A 60 -13.99 2.41 6.34
N ALA A 61 -14.82 3.25 5.73
CA ALA A 61 -15.67 2.87 4.61
C ALA A 61 -14.88 2.66 3.30
N THR A 62 -13.66 3.22 3.19
CA THR A 62 -12.88 3.16 1.94
C THR A 62 -12.13 1.86 1.72
N GLY A 63 -12.13 0.98 2.73
CA GLY A 63 -11.56 -0.36 2.63
C GLY A 63 -11.07 -0.89 3.97
N SER A 64 -10.46 -2.07 3.94
CA SER A 64 -9.99 -2.75 5.17
C SER A 64 -8.81 -2.07 5.88
N GLN A 65 -8.20 -1.05 5.27
CA GLN A 65 -6.98 -0.37 5.74
C GLN A 65 -5.77 -1.30 5.94
N ARG A 66 -5.86 -2.56 5.47
CA ARG A 66 -4.78 -3.54 5.52
C ARG A 66 -3.71 -3.21 4.49
N TRP A 67 -2.48 -3.59 4.83
CA TRP A 67 -1.30 -3.42 4.00
C TRP A 67 -0.98 -4.69 3.22
N PHE A 68 -0.57 -4.49 1.98
CA PHE A 68 -0.23 -5.55 1.05
C PHE A 68 1.04 -5.18 0.28
N LEU A 69 1.83 -6.18 -0.07
CA LEU A 69 2.94 -6.03 -1.01
C LEU A 69 2.43 -6.35 -2.41
N HIS A 70 2.51 -5.37 -3.31
CA HIS A 70 2.23 -5.55 -4.72
C HIS A 70 3.41 -6.22 -5.43
N GLY A 71 4.64 -5.81 -5.12
CA GLY A 71 5.84 -6.37 -5.73
C GLY A 71 7.14 -5.85 -5.13
N VAL A 72 8.25 -6.51 -5.48
CA VAL A 72 9.62 -6.07 -5.18
C VAL A 72 10.30 -5.76 -6.51
N PHE A 73 10.97 -4.61 -6.58
CA PHE A 73 11.70 -4.13 -7.75
C PHE A 73 13.16 -3.90 -7.36
N GLY A 74 13.99 -4.93 -7.56
CA GLY A 74 15.44 -4.92 -7.35
C GLY A 74 16.12 -5.53 -8.55
#